data_AF-A0A9E0GMI9-F1
#
_entry.id   AF-A0A9E0GMI9-F1
#
_cell.length_a   1.000
_cell.length_b   1.000
_cell.length_c   1.000
_cell.angle_alpha   90.00
_cell.angle_beta   90.00
_cell.angle_gamma   90.00
#
_symmetry.space_group_name_H-M   'P 1'
#
loop_
_entity.id
_entity.type
_entity.pdbx_description
1 polymer ?
#
loop_
_entity_poly.entity_id
_entity_poly.type
_entity_poly.pdbx_seq_one_letter_code
_entity_poly.pdbx_strand_id
1 'polypeptide(L)'
;MTKPNLPAHETDIPDEFEPEYDPQAFEPEPTGPDRNSPPSPAVSTLPDPNRRLGRTGPMWGAIFLILAVILVLFLLFRGEGDTPAVPAIQVTAGAPGGMILPTEVVEPTATPLPPTATPIPVLEVGQKVQVANTDGEGIRLRDEPSTSAVTLDIYKDGDLFTVVEPSSDYA
;
A
#
# COMPACT_ATOMS: atom_id res chain seq x y z
N MET A 1 42.27 2.68 -34.80
CA MET A 1 41.19 2.65 -33.79
C MET A 1 40.93 4.07 -33.35
N THR A 2 39.92 4.71 -33.92
CA THR A 2 39.67 6.15 -33.83
C THR A 2 38.51 6.36 -32.88
N LYS A 3 38.73 7.12 -31.79
CA LYS A 3 37.66 7.45 -30.83
C LYS A 3 36.67 8.43 -31.47
N PRO A 4 35.35 8.22 -31.36
CA PRO A 4 34.37 9.20 -31.79
C PRO A 4 34.36 10.40 -30.83
N ASN A 5 34.41 11.59 -31.43
CA ASN A 5 34.36 12.90 -30.78
C ASN A 5 32.88 13.25 -30.54
N LEU A 6 32.43 13.29 -29.28
CA LEU A 6 31.08 13.75 -28.94
C LEU A 6 31.04 15.29 -28.97
N PRO A 7 30.11 15.92 -29.70
CA PRO A 7 29.89 17.35 -29.61
C PRO A 7 29.32 17.71 -28.23
N ALA A 8 29.89 18.74 -27.60
CA ALA A 8 29.36 19.35 -26.39
C ALA A 8 27.97 19.93 -26.69
N HIS A 9 26.95 19.38 -26.05
CA HIS A 9 25.60 19.92 -26.11
C HIS A 9 25.54 21.09 -25.12
N GLU A 10 25.71 22.30 -25.64
CA GLU A 10 25.55 23.53 -24.89
C GLU A 10 24.05 23.69 -24.59
N THR A 11 23.67 23.46 -23.33
CA THR A 11 22.32 23.71 -22.84
C THR A 11 22.11 25.21 -22.75
N ASP A 12 21.46 25.74 -23.77
CA ASP A 12 20.84 27.06 -23.80
C ASP A 12 19.73 27.07 -22.73
N ILE A 13 20.06 27.56 -21.53
CA ILE A 13 19.09 27.77 -20.46
C ILE A 13 18.40 29.09 -20.79
N PRO A 14 17.11 29.09 -21.18
CA PRO A 14 16.41 30.35 -21.38
C PRO A 14 16.39 31.13 -20.07
N ASP A 15 16.89 32.36 -20.14
CA ASP A 15 16.82 33.37 -19.09
C ASP A 15 15.41 33.43 -18.51
N GLU A 16 15.36 33.20 -17.20
CA GLU A 16 14.63 34.05 -16.26
C GLU A 16 13.21 34.43 -16.68
N PHE A 17 12.29 33.50 -16.42
CA PHE A 17 10.87 33.80 -16.37
C PHE A 17 10.62 34.65 -15.11
N GLU A 18 10.78 35.97 -15.21
CA GLU A 18 10.30 36.89 -14.17
C GLU A 18 8.77 36.80 -14.13
N PRO A 19 8.15 36.30 -13.04
CA PRO A 19 6.70 36.33 -12.92
C PRO A 19 6.26 37.79 -12.84
N GLU A 20 5.50 38.23 -13.85
CA GLU A 20 4.83 39.51 -13.85
C GLU A 20 3.92 39.60 -12.63
N TYR A 21 4.35 40.38 -11.64
CA TYR A 21 3.61 40.64 -10.41
C TYR A 21 2.38 41.46 -10.77
N ASP A 22 1.20 40.83 -10.78
CA ASP A 22 -0.08 41.54 -10.92
C ASP A 22 -0.48 42.16 -9.57
N PRO A 23 -0.38 43.49 -9.39
CA PRO A 23 -0.73 44.15 -8.14
C PRO A 23 -2.24 44.20 -7.87
N GLN A 24 -3.10 43.72 -8.78
CA GLN A 24 -4.56 43.77 -8.65
C GLN A 24 -5.17 42.52 -8.00
N ALA A 25 -4.40 41.47 -7.71
CA ALA A 25 -4.92 40.24 -7.08
C ALA A 25 -5.13 40.34 -5.56
N PHE A 26 -4.86 41.49 -4.93
CA PHE A 26 -5.22 41.75 -3.53
C PHE A 26 -6.68 42.20 -3.43
N GLU A 27 -7.61 41.25 -3.47
CA GLU A 27 -8.91 41.48 -2.85
C GLU A 27 -8.71 41.65 -1.34
N PRO A 28 -9.17 42.75 -0.72
CA PRO A 28 -9.05 42.91 0.72
C PRO A 28 -9.89 41.84 1.42
N GLU A 29 -9.26 41.09 2.33
CA GLU A 29 -9.96 40.16 3.22
C GLU A 29 -11.17 40.82 3.87
N PRO A 30 -12.29 40.09 4.06
CA PRO A 30 -13.43 40.61 4.80
C PRO A 30 -12.97 41.03 6.19
N THR A 31 -13.07 42.34 6.45
CA THR A 31 -12.83 42.96 7.76
C THR A 31 -13.56 42.17 8.83
N GLY A 32 -12.79 41.48 9.67
CA GLY A 32 -13.29 40.79 10.85
C GLY A 32 -14.01 41.75 11.81
N PRO A 33 -14.82 41.21 12.74
CA PRO A 33 -15.65 42.01 13.63
C PRO A 33 -14.84 43.05 14.40
N ASP A 34 -15.34 44.28 14.36
CA ASP A 34 -14.78 45.49 14.96
C ASP A 34 -14.51 45.29 16.47
N ARG A 35 -13.22 45.18 16.82
CA ARG A 35 -12.74 44.98 18.20
C ARG A 35 -12.97 46.20 19.10
N ASN A 36 -13.46 47.33 18.56
CA ASN A 36 -13.64 48.57 19.31
C ASN A 36 -15.09 48.82 19.75
N SER A 37 -16.00 47.85 19.59
CA SER A 37 -17.31 47.93 20.23
C SER A 37 -17.14 47.89 21.76
N PRO A 38 -17.63 48.89 22.52
CA PRO A 38 -17.59 48.84 23.97
C PRO A 38 -18.34 47.57 24.44
N PRO A 39 -17.78 46.81 25.40
CA PRO A 39 -18.42 45.60 25.88
C PRO A 39 -19.79 45.96 26.45
N SER A 40 -20.84 45.46 25.81
CA SER A 40 -22.19 45.48 26.37
C SER A 40 -22.11 44.87 27.77
N PRO A 41 -22.63 45.52 28.83
CA PRO A 41 -22.51 45.01 30.19
C PRO A 41 -23.09 43.60 30.22
N ALA A 42 -22.22 42.62 30.47
CA ALA A 42 -22.59 41.23 30.59
C ALA A 42 -23.65 41.11 31.68
N VAL A 43 -24.89 40.86 31.28
CA VAL A 43 -25.91 40.36 32.19
C VAL A 43 -25.46 38.96 32.54
N SER A 44 -24.71 38.84 33.63
CA SER A 44 -24.37 37.56 34.26
C SER A 44 -25.65 36.95 34.81
N THR A 45 -26.45 36.33 33.94
CA THR A 45 -27.37 35.29 34.38
C THR A 45 -26.50 34.14 34.86
N LEU A 46 -26.32 34.04 36.17
CA LEU A 46 -25.63 32.93 36.80
C LEU A 46 -26.22 31.63 36.23
N PRO A 47 -25.42 30.75 35.61
CA PRO A 47 -25.90 29.46 35.16
C PRO A 47 -26.37 28.70 36.39
N ASP A 48 -27.67 28.38 36.43
CA ASP A 48 -28.28 27.60 37.51
C ASP A 48 -27.57 26.24 37.61
N PRO A 49 -26.79 25.99 38.68
CA PRO A 49 -26.02 24.75 38.82
C PRO A 49 -26.92 23.53 39.05
N ASN A 50 -28.24 23.74 39.23
CA ASN A 50 -29.21 22.70 39.47
C ASN A 50 -30.02 22.30 38.23
N ARG A 51 -29.55 22.61 37.01
CA ARG A 51 -30.01 21.88 35.81
C ARG A 51 -29.54 20.43 35.91
N ARG A 52 -30.35 19.64 36.60
CA ARG A 52 -30.28 18.19 36.74
C ARG A 52 -30.02 17.58 35.37
N LEU A 53 -28.76 17.20 35.16
CA LEU A 53 -28.30 16.42 34.02
C LEU A 53 -29.06 15.10 34.05
N GLY A 54 -30.13 15.04 33.27
CA GLY A 54 -31.06 13.93 33.24
C GLY A 54 -30.34 12.66 32.83
N ARG A 55 -30.08 11.78 33.81
CA ARG A 55 -30.17 10.31 33.68
C ARG A 55 -29.62 9.74 32.36
N THR A 56 -28.35 10.01 32.05
CA THR A 56 -27.60 9.34 30.96
C THR A 56 -27.10 7.93 31.34
N GLY A 57 -27.49 7.42 32.51
CA GLY A 57 -27.06 6.13 33.04
C GLY A 57 -27.24 4.89 32.13
N PRO A 58 -28.34 4.71 31.37
CA PRO A 58 -28.54 3.47 30.62
C PRO A 58 -27.86 3.44 29.24
N MET A 59 -27.41 4.59 28.70
CA MET A 59 -26.88 4.63 27.32
C MET A 59 -25.54 3.92 27.18
N TRP A 60 -24.66 4.05 28.18
CA TRP A 60 -23.37 3.35 28.19
C TRP A 60 -23.52 1.83 28.28
N GLY A 61 -24.48 1.35 29.06
CA GLY A 61 -24.76 -0.09 29.16
C GLY A 61 -25.15 -0.71 27.81
N ALA A 62 -25.97 0.00 27.02
CA ALA A 62 -26.34 -0.47 25.68
C ALA A 62 -25.13 -0.53 24.72
N ILE A 63 -24.24 0.45 24.77
CA ILE A 63 -23.02 0.48 23.94
C ILE A 63 -22.11 -0.71 24.28
N PHE A 64 -21.86 -0.96 25.57
CA PHE A 64 -21.04 -2.10 25.99
C PHE A 64 -21.66 -3.44 25.59
N LEU A 65 -22.99 -3.57 25.68
CA LEU A 65 -23.68 -4.78 25.27
C LEU A 65 -23.56 -5.02 23.76
N ILE A 66 -23.71 -3.97 22.95
CA ILE A 66 -23.54 -4.06 21.49
C ILE A 66 -22.10 -4.46 21.13
N LEU A 67 -21.09 -3.83 21.75
CA LEU A 67 -19.69 -4.18 21.52
C LEU A 67 -19.38 -5.63 21.92
N ALA A 68 -19.93 -6.12 23.04
CA ALA A 68 -19.76 -7.50 23.46
C ALA A 68 -20.36 -8.49 22.45
N VAL A 69 -21.54 -8.20 21.91
CA VAL A 69 -22.18 -9.04 20.88
C VAL A 69 -21.37 -9.05 19.59
N ILE A 70 -20.87 -7.89 19.14
CA ILE A 70 -20.00 -7.79 17.95
C ILE A 70 -18.72 -8.59 18.15
N LEU A 71 -18.10 -8.51 19.33
CA LEU A 71 -16.89 -9.27 19.65
C LEU A 71 -17.15 -10.77 19.62
N VAL A 72 -18.27 -11.24 20.18
CA VAL A 72 -18.63 -12.66 20.15
C VAL A 72 -18.89 -13.13 18.72
N LEU A 73 -19.66 -12.38 17.92
CA LEU A 73 -19.86 -12.68 16.50
C LEU A 73 -18.53 -12.75 15.76
N PHE A 74 -17.66 -11.76 15.96
CA PHE A 74 -16.35 -11.72 15.34
C PHE A 74 -15.49 -12.94 15.71
N LEU A 75 -15.51 -13.38 16.98
CA LEU A 75 -14.79 -14.58 17.41
C LEU A 75 -15.39 -15.87 16.80
N LEU A 76 -16.72 -15.94 16.65
CA LEU A 76 -17.38 -17.05 15.98
C LEU A 76 -17.04 -17.11 14.49
N PHE A 77 -16.93 -15.96 13.82
CA PHE A 77 -16.57 -15.88 12.40
C PHE A 77 -15.06 -15.94 12.11
N ARG A 78 -14.20 -15.77 13.12
CA ARG A 78 -12.73 -15.88 12.95
C ARG A 78 -12.21 -17.32 12.89
N GLY A 79 -13.08 -18.33 13.06
CA GLY A 79 -12.71 -19.68 13.49
C GLY A 79 -12.39 -20.73 12.41
N GLU A 80 -12.54 -20.46 11.12
CA GLU A 80 -12.23 -21.43 10.05
C GLU A 80 -11.11 -20.90 9.15
N GLY A 81 -9.96 -20.64 9.76
CA GLY A 81 -8.72 -20.59 8.99
C GLY A 81 -8.33 -22.04 8.68
N ASP A 82 -8.57 -22.48 7.45
CA ASP A 82 -8.07 -23.75 6.94
C ASP A 82 -6.58 -23.85 7.24
N THR A 83 -6.20 -24.57 8.29
CA THR A 83 -4.80 -24.97 8.50
C THR A 83 -4.43 -25.81 7.28
N PRO A 84 -3.49 -25.36 6.42
CA PRO A 84 -3.07 -26.17 5.30
C PRO A 84 -2.55 -27.49 5.86
N ALA A 85 -3.17 -28.59 5.44
CA ALA A 85 -2.75 -29.92 5.81
C ALA A 85 -1.30 -30.09 5.35
N VAL A 86 -0.36 -30.01 6.29
CA VAL A 86 1.05 -30.28 6.03
C VAL A 86 1.13 -31.74 5.59
N PRO A 87 1.48 -32.05 4.33
CA PRO A 87 1.60 -33.43 3.91
C PRO A 87 2.72 -34.08 4.71
N ALA A 88 2.39 -35.17 5.42
CA ALA A 88 3.37 -35.96 6.14
C ALA A 88 4.40 -36.52 5.14
N ILE A 89 5.63 -35.99 5.17
CA ILE A 89 6.75 -36.55 4.40
C ILE A 89 7.07 -37.92 5.00
N GLN A 90 6.65 -38.99 4.34
CA GLN A 90 7.08 -40.33 4.68
C GLN A 90 8.51 -40.53 4.21
N VAL A 91 9.46 -40.44 5.14
CA VAL A 91 10.86 -40.81 4.89
C VAL A 91 10.95 -42.33 4.91
N THR A 92 10.88 -42.95 3.73
CA THR A 92 11.20 -44.38 3.58
C THR A 92 12.70 -44.56 3.75
N ALA A 93 13.11 -45.10 4.90
CA ALA A 93 14.48 -45.54 5.14
C ALA A 93 14.82 -46.72 4.21
N GLY A 94 15.61 -46.44 3.16
CA GLY A 94 16.10 -47.43 2.22
C GLY A 94 17.12 -48.38 2.86
N ALA A 95 16.95 -49.67 2.58
CA ALA A 95 17.78 -50.76 3.09
C ALA A 95 19.25 -50.69 2.63
N PRO A 96 20.21 -51.10 3.48
CA PRO A 96 21.60 -51.23 3.08
C PRO A 96 21.78 -52.52 2.27
N GLY A 97 21.99 -52.41 0.96
CA GLY A 97 22.21 -53.59 0.13
C GLY A 97 22.75 -53.29 -1.26
N GLY A 98 24.02 -53.62 -1.47
CA GLY A 98 24.53 -54.05 -2.77
C GLY A 98 25.14 -52.98 -3.67
N MET A 99 26.48 -52.91 -3.64
CA MET A 99 27.27 -52.26 -4.68
C MET A 99 27.16 -53.03 -6.00
N ILE A 100 26.42 -52.50 -6.96
CA ILE A 100 26.77 -52.58 -8.38
C ILE A 100 26.64 -51.15 -8.90
N LEU A 101 27.72 -50.59 -9.46
CA LEU A 101 27.65 -49.34 -10.20
C LEU A 101 27.32 -49.71 -11.65
N PRO A 102 26.10 -49.44 -12.15
CA PRO A 102 25.86 -49.40 -13.58
C PRO A 102 26.62 -48.20 -14.12
N THR A 103 27.58 -48.43 -15.01
CA THR A 103 28.14 -47.36 -15.84
C THR A 103 27.07 -46.97 -16.85
N GLU A 104 26.20 -46.02 -16.48
CA GLU A 104 25.26 -45.41 -17.42
C GLU A 104 26.05 -44.63 -18.47
N VAL A 105 25.90 -45.04 -19.73
CA VAL A 105 26.36 -44.30 -20.89
C VAL A 105 25.45 -43.08 -21.00
N VAL A 106 25.94 -41.93 -20.57
CA VAL A 106 25.23 -40.65 -20.62
C VAL A 106 25.07 -40.28 -22.11
N GLU A 107 23.87 -40.41 -22.65
CA GLU A 107 23.54 -39.81 -23.95
C GLU A 107 23.75 -38.30 -23.85
N PRO A 108 24.27 -37.63 -24.90
CA PRO A 108 24.49 -36.19 -24.88
C PRO A 108 23.15 -35.48 -24.64
N THR A 109 22.96 -35.01 -23.41
CA THR A 109 21.84 -34.17 -23.01
C THR A 109 21.81 -32.98 -23.96
N ALA A 110 20.76 -32.89 -24.78
CA ALA A 110 20.54 -31.75 -25.66
C ALA A 110 20.66 -30.48 -24.82
N THR A 111 21.61 -29.62 -25.18
CA THR A 111 21.77 -28.32 -24.53
C THR A 111 20.44 -27.59 -24.66
N PRO A 112 19.79 -27.19 -23.55
CA PRO A 112 18.53 -26.50 -23.62
C PRO A 112 18.72 -25.25 -24.48
N LEU A 113 17.83 -25.06 -25.45
CA LEU A 113 17.77 -23.83 -26.22
C LEU A 113 17.64 -22.65 -25.24
N PRO A 114 18.28 -21.50 -25.52
CA PRO A 114 18.10 -20.31 -24.70
C PRO A 114 16.60 -20.00 -24.60
N PRO A 115 16.10 -19.62 -23.41
CA PRO A 115 14.70 -19.29 -23.26
C PRO A 115 14.36 -18.15 -24.22
N THR A 116 13.30 -18.33 -25.01
CA THR A 116 12.70 -17.24 -25.78
C THR A 116 12.31 -16.14 -24.81
N ALA A 117 12.77 -14.91 -25.04
CA ALA A 117 12.42 -13.78 -24.19
C ALA A 117 10.90 -13.63 -24.14
N THR A 118 10.31 -13.75 -22.95
CA THR A 118 8.91 -13.42 -22.73
C THR A 118 8.74 -11.92 -22.95
N PRO A 119 7.82 -11.46 -23.82
CA PRO A 119 7.59 -10.04 -24.01
C PRO A 119 7.19 -9.41 -22.67
N ILE A 120 7.87 -8.35 -22.28
CA ILE A 120 7.55 -7.59 -21.07
C ILE A 120 6.26 -6.81 -21.38
N PRO A 121 5.16 -7.02 -20.63
CA PRO A 121 3.94 -6.27 -20.85
C PRO A 121 4.17 -4.81 -20.45
N VAL A 122 3.88 -3.89 -21.37
CA VAL A 122 3.88 -2.45 -21.09
C VAL A 122 2.61 -2.13 -20.30
N LEU A 123 2.78 -1.49 -19.13
CA LEU A 123 1.67 -1.05 -18.29
C LEU A 123 1.37 0.43 -18.58
N GLU A 124 0.11 0.74 -18.89
CA GLU A 124 -0.34 2.11 -19.16
C GLU A 124 -1.01 2.73 -17.92
N VAL A 125 -0.88 4.06 -17.76
CA VAL A 125 -1.59 4.80 -16.72
C VAL A 125 -3.10 4.62 -16.89
N GLY A 126 -3.80 4.35 -15.79
CA GLY A 126 -5.24 4.11 -15.77
C GLY A 126 -5.64 2.66 -16.09
N GLN A 127 -4.68 1.80 -16.47
CA GLN A 127 -4.95 0.38 -16.70
C GLN A 127 -5.33 -0.29 -15.38
N LYS A 128 -6.36 -1.14 -15.43
CA LYS A 128 -6.72 -2.01 -14.32
C LYS A 128 -5.88 -3.28 -14.35
N VAL A 129 -5.23 -3.59 -13.25
CA VAL A 129 -4.42 -4.80 -13.08
C VAL A 129 -4.93 -5.61 -11.90
N GLN A 130 -4.66 -6.91 -11.92
CA GLN A 130 -5.07 -7.83 -10.86
C GLN A 130 -3.84 -8.52 -10.28
N VAL A 131 -3.83 -8.71 -8.97
CA VAL A 131 -2.82 -9.51 -8.29
C VAL A 131 -3.08 -10.99 -8.57
N ALA A 132 -2.06 -11.70 -9.07
CA ALA A 132 -2.15 -13.11 -9.39
C ALA A 132 -0.80 -13.80 -9.17
N ASN A 133 -0.86 -15.12 -8.93
CA ASN A 133 0.29 -16.00 -8.78
C ASN A 133 1.22 -15.61 -7.62
N THR A 134 0.66 -15.21 -6.48
CA THR A 134 1.47 -14.90 -5.27
C THR A 134 1.63 -16.10 -4.34
N ASP A 135 1.14 -17.29 -4.70
CA ASP A 135 1.19 -18.51 -3.88
C ASP A 135 0.69 -18.32 -2.43
N GLY A 136 -0.24 -17.37 -2.25
CA GLY A 136 -0.83 -17.02 -0.97
C GLY A 136 -0.05 -15.98 -0.14
N GLU A 137 1.11 -15.50 -0.59
CA GLU A 137 1.88 -14.48 0.12
C GLU A 137 1.33 -13.06 -0.07
N GLY A 138 0.67 -12.79 -1.21
CA GLY A 138 0.16 -11.47 -1.56
C GLY A 138 1.24 -10.44 -1.94
N ILE A 139 0.80 -9.23 -2.28
CA ILE A 139 1.65 -8.06 -2.55
C ILE A 139 1.64 -7.13 -1.34
N ARG A 140 2.82 -6.70 -0.89
CA ARG A 140 2.97 -5.79 0.24
C ARG A 140 3.05 -4.35 -0.24
N LEU A 141 2.12 -3.52 0.20
CA LEU A 141 2.22 -2.08 0.03
C LEU A 141 3.13 -1.50 1.11
N ARG A 142 4.08 -0.68 0.68
CA ARG A 142 5.05 -0.02 1.56
C ARG A 142 4.91 1.49 1.43
N ASP A 143 5.32 2.18 2.49
CA ASP A 143 5.41 3.64 2.52
C ASP A 143 6.52 4.19 1.61
N GLU A 144 7.62 3.43 1.46
CA GLU A 144 8.75 3.77 0.59
C GLU A 144 9.17 2.56 -0.29
N PRO A 145 9.84 2.79 -1.44
CA PRO A 145 10.36 1.73 -2.31
C PRO A 145 11.64 1.07 -1.73
N SER A 146 11.54 0.53 -0.51
CA SER A 146 12.65 -0.11 0.21
C SER A 146 12.20 -1.38 0.93
N THR A 147 13.08 -2.37 1.03
CA THR A 147 12.80 -3.64 1.73
C THR A 147 12.76 -3.47 3.25
N SER A 148 13.34 -2.39 3.78
CA SER A 148 13.31 -2.03 5.20
C SER A 148 12.13 -1.13 5.58
N ALA A 149 11.36 -0.66 4.60
CA ALA A 149 10.24 0.26 4.80
C ALA A 149 9.04 -0.41 5.49
N VAL A 150 8.17 0.38 6.11
CA VAL A 150 7.02 -0.14 6.86
C VAL A 150 5.99 -0.71 5.89
N THR A 151 5.47 -1.91 6.19
CA THR A 151 4.35 -2.48 5.42
C THR A 151 3.06 -1.83 5.87
N LEU A 152 2.41 -1.10 4.95
CA LEU A 152 1.12 -0.46 5.17
C LEU A 152 -0.03 -1.46 5.05
N ASP A 153 0.04 -2.33 4.04
CA ASP A 153 -1.02 -3.30 3.76
C ASP A 153 -0.49 -4.52 2.98
N ILE A 154 -1.28 -5.60 2.92
CA ILE A 154 -1.01 -6.81 2.15
C ILE A 154 -2.24 -7.18 1.32
N TYR A 155 -2.09 -7.15 0.00
CA TYR A 155 -3.13 -7.44 -0.97
C TYR A 155 -3.04 -8.86 -1.48
N LYS A 156 -4.17 -9.54 -1.57
CA LYS A 156 -4.25 -10.96 -1.93
C LYS A 156 -4.44 -11.13 -3.43
N ASP A 157 -4.22 -12.36 -3.90
CA ASP A 157 -4.62 -12.76 -5.23
C ASP A 157 -6.11 -12.46 -5.45
N GLY A 158 -6.41 -11.81 -6.57
CA GLY A 158 -7.74 -11.34 -6.93
C GLY A 158 -7.96 -9.84 -6.75
N ASP A 159 -7.16 -9.16 -5.91
CA ASP A 159 -7.30 -7.72 -5.67
C ASP A 159 -6.99 -6.90 -6.94
N LEU A 160 -7.76 -5.82 -7.14
CA LEU A 160 -7.70 -4.98 -8.33
C LEU A 160 -7.04 -3.63 -8.04
N PHE A 161 -6.13 -3.22 -8.92
CA PHE A 161 -5.40 -1.95 -8.85
C PHE A 161 -5.59 -1.15 -10.12
N THR A 162 -5.38 0.15 -10.02
CA THR A 162 -5.25 1.05 -11.17
C THR A 162 -3.82 1.56 -11.20
N VAL A 163 -3.16 1.44 -12.34
CA VAL A 163 -1.80 1.96 -12.53
C VAL A 163 -1.84 3.47 -12.52
N VAL A 164 -1.15 4.10 -11.57
CA VAL A 164 -1.07 5.57 -11.46
C VAL A 164 0.12 6.10 -12.24
N GLU A 165 1.25 5.42 -12.15
CA GLU A 165 2.51 5.82 -12.79
C GLU A 165 3.27 4.57 -13.26
N PRO A 166 3.68 4.48 -14.54
CA PRO A 166 4.55 3.43 -15.02
C PRO A 166 5.97 3.71 -14.56
N SER A 167 6.62 2.70 -13.99
CA SER A 167 8.06 2.77 -13.73
C SER A 167 8.81 2.86 -15.07
N SER A 168 9.62 3.89 -15.24
CA SER A 168 10.50 4.05 -16.42
C SER A 168 11.66 3.05 -16.45
N ASP A 169 11.92 2.35 -15.33
CA ASP A 169 13.08 1.49 -15.16
C ASP A 169 12.91 0.12 -15.85
N TYR A 170 11.72 -0.17 -16.37
CA TYR A 170 11.39 -1.43 -17.04
C TYR A 170 11.05 -1.29 -18.54
N ALA A 171 11.38 -0.15 -19.15
CA ALA A 171 11.17 0.13 -20.58
C ALA A 171 12.29 -0.41 -21.48
#